data_AF-A0A080LZ27-F1
#
_entry.id   AF-A0A080LZ27-F1
#
_cell.length_a   1.000
_cell.length_b   1.000
_cell.length_c   1.000
_cell.angle_alpha   90.00
_cell.angle_beta   90.00
_cell.angle_gamma   90.00
#
_symmetry.space_group_name_H-M   'P 1'
#
loop_
_entity.id
_entity.type
_entity.pdbx_description
1 polymer ?
#
loop_
_entity_poly.entity_id
_entity_poly.type
_entity_poly.pdbx_seq_one_letter_code
_entity_poly.pdbx_strand_id
1 'polypeptide(L)' 'MSDPATQVLLVESDAADAALIQASLAGTGERSFRVERVPSLASALARLGSERFDVILLDLRLSDS' A
#
# COMPACT_ATOMS: atom_id res chain seq x y z
N MET A 1 2.01 2.85 -25.20
CA MET A 1 2.87 2.16 -24.23
C MET A 1 2.14 2.21 -22.90
N SER A 2 1.69 1.09 -22.35
CA SER A 2 1.11 1.09 -21.00
C SER A 2 2.21 1.41 -20.00
N ASP A 3 2.01 2.45 -19.20
CA ASP A 3 2.91 2.81 -18.10
C ASP A 3 2.98 1.62 -17.11
N PRO A 4 4.17 1.19 -16.63
CA PRO A 4 4.26 0.13 -15.64
C PRO A 4 3.43 0.48 -14.40
N ALA A 5 2.79 -0.53 -13.82
CA ALA A 5 1.92 -0.32 -12.67
C ALA A 5 2.72 0.09 -11.43
N THR A 6 2.38 1.23 -10.83
CA THR A 6 3.01 1.75 -9.60
C THR A 6 2.81 0.75 -8.46
N GLN A 7 3.91 0.28 -7.86
CA GLN A 7 3.89 -0.59 -6.68
C GLN A 7 3.67 0.25 -5.42
N VAL A 8 2.56 0.03 -4.73
CA VAL A 8 2.18 0.75 -3.51
C VAL A 8 2.12 -0.22 -2.34
N LEU A 9 2.89 0.04 -1.29
CA LEU A 9 2.78 -0.68 -0.02
C LEU A 9 1.85 0.08 0.92
N LEU A 10 0.72 -0.50 1.27
CA LEU A 10 -0.24 0.03 2.23
C LEU A 10 -0.04 -0.63 3.60
N VAL A 11 0.28 0.17 4.61
CA VAL A 11 0.43 -0.27 6.00
C VAL A 11 -0.80 0.15 6.78
N GLU A 12 -1.73 -0.79 6.96
CA GLU A 12 -3.03 -0.57 7.59
C GLU A 12 -3.50 -1.85 8.28
N SER A 13 -3.82 -1.75 9.56
CA SER A 13 -4.26 -2.85 10.43
C SER A 13 -5.74 -3.19 10.26
N ASP A 14 -6.56 -2.23 9.86
CA ASP A 14 -7.99 -2.41 9.60
C ASP A 14 -8.26 -2.81 8.14
N ALA A 15 -8.92 -3.96 7.94
CA ALA A 15 -9.21 -4.45 6.60
C ALA A 15 -10.23 -3.57 5.84
N ALA A 16 -11.16 -2.91 6.54
CA ALA A 16 -12.17 -2.04 5.96
C ALA A 16 -11.55 -0.73 5.48
N ASP A 17 -10.71 -0.08 6.30
CA ASP A 17 -9.97 1.12 5.90
C ASP A 17 -9.05 0.81 4.71
N ALA A 18 -8.35 -0.33 4.75
CA ALA A 18 -7.51 -0.76 3.64
C ALA A 18 -8.29 -0.95 2.32
N ALA A 19 -9.48 -1.55 2.39
CA ALA A 19 -10.33 -1.76 1.22
C ALA A 19 -10.84 -0.44 0.61
N LEU A 20 -11.17 0.56 1.45
CA LEU A 20 -11.57 1.89 0.98
C LEU A 20 -10.45 2.61 0.24
N ILE A 21 -9.21 2.50 0.74
CA ILE A 21 -8.02 3.08 0.11
C ILE A 21 -7.76 2.37 -1.24
N GLN A 22 -7.81 1.03 -1.26
CA GLN A 22 -7.64 0.25 -2.49
C GLN A 22 -8.69 0.60 -3.55
N ALA A 23 -9.96 0.72 -3.16
CA ALA A 23 -11.04 1.12 -4.05
C ALA A 23 -10.82 2.54 -4.61
N SER A 24 -10.34 3.46 -3.77
CA SER A 24 -10.03 4.83 -4.18
C SER A 24 -8.90 4.88 -5.20
N LEU A 25 -7.84 4.07 -5.01
CA LEU A 25 -6.71 3.96 -5.94
C LEU A 25 -7.08 3.23 -7.24
N ALA A 26 -7.96 2.23 -7.18
CA ALA A 26 -8.49 1.57 -8.38
C ALA A 26 -9.37 2.52 -9.21
N GLY A 27 -10.00 3.51 -8.58
CA GLY A 27 -10.84 4.52 -9.22
C GLY A 27 -10.08 5.66 -9.92
N THR A 28 -8.77 5.81 -9.67
CA THR A 28 -7.97 6.83 -10.35
C THR A 28 -7.57 6.38 -11.76
N GLY A 29 -8.19 6.99 -12.77
CA GLY A 29 -7.98 6.66 -14.18
C GLY A 29 -6.54 6.89 -14.70
N GLU A 30 -6.22 6.20 -15.79
CA GLU A 30 -4.96 6.15 -16.55
C GLU A 30 -3.77 5.40 -15.92
N ARG A 31 -3.60 5.38 -14.59
CA ARG A 31 -2.49 4.66 -13.95
C ARG A 31 -2.93 3.36 -13.27
N SER A 32 -2.21 2.28 -13.58
CA SER A 32 -2.39 1.01 -12.89
C SER A 32 -1.65 1.07 -11.55
N PHE A 33 -2.35 0.94 -10.43
CA PHE A 33 -1.74 0.78 -9.11
C PHE A 33 -1.80 -0.68 -8.69
N ARG A 34 -0.66 -1.25 -8.26
CA ARG A 34 -0.64 -2.51 -7.53
C ARG A 34 -0.47 -2.19 -6.06
N VAL A 35 -1.55 -2.33 -5.31
CA VAL A 35 -1.56 -2.04 -3.88
C VAL A 35 -1.41 -3.34 -3.13
N GLU A 36 -0.39 -3.43 -2.29
CA GLU A 36 -0.20 -4.55 -1.40
C GLU A 36 -0.28 -4.11 0.05
N ARG A 37 -1.09 -4.83 0.83
CA ARG A 37 -1.42 -4.46 2.21
C ARG A 37 -0.61 -5.28 3.19
N VAL A 38 -0.09 -4.62 4.22
CA VAL A 38 0.46 -5.23 5.43
C VAL A 38 -0.19 -4.64 6.69
N PRO A 39 -0.37 -5.41 7.77
CA PRO A 39 -1.13 -4.97 8.95
C PRO A 39 -0.30 -4.19 9.98
N SER A 40 1.02 -4.10 9.83
CA SER A 40 1.92 -3.48 10.81
C SER A 40 3.16 -2.88 10.15
N LEU A 41 3.75 -1.86 10.79
CA LEU A 41 5.00 -1.25 10.33
C LEU A 41 6.15 -2.27 10.34
N ALA A 42 6.19 -3.15 11.34
CA ALA A 42 7.16 -4.25 11.36
C ALA A 42 7.07 -5.15 10.12
N SER A 43 5.85 -5.48 9.67
CA SER A 43 5.64 -6.25 8.43
C SER A 43 6.07 -5.46 7.20
N ALA A 44 5.81 -4.15 7.17
CA ALA A 44 6.23 -3.27 6.09
C ALA A 44 7.76 -3.23 5.95
N LEU A 45 8.49 -3.08 7.06
CA LEU A 45 9.94 -3.06 7.08
C LEU A 45 10.56 -4.38 6.61
N ALA A 46 10.00 -5.52 7.03
CA ALA A 46 10.45 -6.83 6.57
C ALA A 46 10.34 -6.97 5.04
N ARG A 47 9.27 -6.45 4.45
CA ARG A 47 9.04 -6.49 3.00
C ARG A 47 9.90 -5.50 2.24
N LEU A 48 10.10 -4.30 2.76
CA LEU A 48 11.01 -3.30 2.19
C LEU A 48 12.47 -3.78 2.14
N GLY A 49 12.85 -4.74 2.98
CA GLY A 49 14.16 -5.39 2.94
C GLY A 49 14.34 -6.35 1.76
N SER A 50 13.25 -6.86 1.17
CA SER A 50 13.28 -7.90 0.13
C SER A 50 12.70 -7.45 -1.21
N GLU A 51 11.81 -6.48 -1.19
CA GLU A 51 10.98 -6.05 -2.32
C GLU A 51 11.07 -4.53 -2.50
N ARG A 52 10.84 -4.06 -3.73
CA ARG A 52 10.83 -2.63 -4.04
C ARG A 52 9.40 -2.14 -4.24
N PHE A 53 9.10 -1.02 -3.60
CA PHE A 53 7.86 -0.28 -3.75
C PHE A 53 8.17 1.15 -4.19
N ASP A 54 7.32 1.71 -5.05
CA ASP A 54 7.45 3.08 -5.53
C ASP A 54 6.90 4.09 -4.52
N VAL A 55 5.85 3.68 -3.80
CA VAL A 55 5.14 4.51 -2.81
C VAL A 55 4.77 3.67 -1.60
N ILE A 56 4.83 4.28 -0.42
CA ILE A 56 4.33 3.70 0.83
C ILE A 56 3.21 4.59 1.37
N LEU A 57 2.05 4.00 1.66
CA LEU A 57 0.96 4.62 2.39
C LEU A 57 0.95 4.03 3.80
N LEU A 58 1.24 4.86 4.80
CA LEU A 58 1.37 4.44 6.20
C LEU A 58 0.24 5.05 7.03
N ASP A 59 -0.56 4.22 7.72
CA ASP A 59 -1.42 4.72 8.79
C ASP A 59 -0.58 5.10 10.02
N LEU A 60 -0.74 6.33 10.48
CA LEU A 60 -0.06 6.87 11.67
C LEU A 60 -0.79 6.52 12.96
N ARG A 61 -1.94 5.85 12.88
CA ARG A 61 -2.72 5.41 14.04
C ARG A 61 -2.33 4.00 14.49
N LEU A 62 -1.35 3.38 13.83
CA LEU A 62 -0.87 2.04 14.19
C LEU A 62 -0.21 2.03 15.56
N SER A 63 -0.57 1.04 16.37
CA SER A 63 -0.06 0.89 17.74
C SER A 63 1.44 0.58 17.81
N ASP A 64 2.10 0.26 16.69
CA ASP A 64 3.53 -0.07 16.61
C ASP A 64 4.41 1.09 16.13
N SER A 65 3.88 2.31 16.13
CA SER A 65 4.59 3.56 15.79
C SER A 65 4.99 4.42 16.99
#